data_AF-A0A3D5IXM2-F1
#
_entry.id   AF-A0A3D5IXM2-F1
#
_cell.length_a   1.000
_cell.length_b   1.000
_cell.length_c   1.000
_cell.angle_alpha   90.00
_cell.angle_beta   90.00
_cell.angle_gamma   90.00
#
_symmetry.space_group_name_H-M   'P 1'
#
loop_
_entity.id
_entity.type
_entity.pdbx_description
1 polymer ?
#
loop_
_entity_poly.entity_id
_entity_poly.type
_entity_poly.pdbx_seq_one_letter_code
_entity_poly.pdbx_strand_id
1 'polypeptide(L)'
;DYGDYSLEIYPFGTNGKDFKTSEFTVLPPWYLSFWMKGIYMLLFISGVGLIFLYNRRRLKKHQLIIEQKFEKEHKERIVRLERERLMDEIDMKRKELANTTMMAAKKNEVLMEIQGELNKDKAKINEYRLKHIMNKINGAVKSKDEWQVFETNFNEIHEDFFKDVLDAYPNLTSKDLKLCSYLRMNLTSKEIAPLMGISVRGVEVHRYRLRKKMDLDKTENLTNFLIKKF
;
A
#
# COMPACT_ATOMS: atom_id res chain seq x y z
N ASP A 1 55.74 -46.96 -34.78
CA ASP A 1 56.01 -48.18 -33.99
C ASP A 1 57.27 -47.98 -33.16
N TYR A 2 57.26 -48.48 -31.92
CA TYR A 2 58.40 -48.45 -31.01
C TYR A 2 58.77 -49.89 -30.68
N GLY A 3 60.05 -50.15 -30.45
CA GLY A 3 60.56 -51.51 -30.35
C GLY A 3 61.98 -51.62 -30.89
N ASP A 4 62.44 -52.84 -31.01
CA ASP A 4 63.79 -53.15 -31.49
C ASP A 4 63.77 -53.31 -33.02
N TYR A 5 64.65 -52.57 -33.69
CA TYR A 5 64.77 -52.58 -35.15
C TYR A 5 66.20 -52.94 -35.55
N SER A 6 66.32 -53.79 -36.56
CA SER A 6 67.59 -54.08 -37.22
C SER A 6 67.65 -53.33 -38.56
N LEU A 7 68.69 -52.51 -38.74
CA LEU A 7 69.01 -51.87 -40.01
C LEU A 7 70.08 -52.67 -40.73
N GLU A 8 69.74 -53.26 -41.87
CA GLU A 8 70.69 -53.95 -42.74
C GLU A 8 71.13 -53.02 -43.87
N ILE A 9 72.42 -52.71 -43.94
CA ILE A 9 72.99 -51.83 -44.98
C ILE A 9 73.73 -52.69 -46.00
N TYR A 10 73.33 -52.56 -47.28
CA TYR A 10 73.92 -53.26 -48.41
C TYR A 10 74.75 -52.28 -49.27
N PRO A 11 75.99 -52.64 -49.67
CA PRO A 11 76.79 -51.82 -50.58
C PRO A 11 76.23 -51.92 -52.01
N PHE A 12 76.09 -50.79 -52.70
CA PHE A 12 75.55 -50.76 -54.05
C PHE A 12 76.65 -51.08 -55.09
N GLY A 13 76.54 -52.23 -55.75
CA GLY A 13 77.33 -52.57 -56.94
C GLY A 13 78.54 -53.48 -56.72
N THR A 14 78.32 -54.75 -56.37
CA THR A 14 78.93 -56.00 -56.90
C THR A 14 78.39 -57.17 -56.07
N ASN A 15 78.00 -58.27 -56.74
CA ASN A 15 77.43 -59.52 -56.22
C ASN A 15 77.62 -59.75 -54.72
N GLY A 16 76.66 -59.25 -53.95
CA GLY A 16 76.75 -59.02 -52.52
C GLY A 16 76.48 -60.25 -51.67
N LYS A 17 77.25 -60.37 -50.58
CA LYS A 17 76.90 -61.15 -49.39
C LYS A 17 77.28 -60.48 -48.06
N ASP A 18 78.03 -59.37 -48.09
CA ASP A 18 78.43 -58.67 -46.88
C ASP A 18 77.48 -57.49 -46.63
N PHE A 19 76.53 -57.70 -45.71
CA PHE A 19 75.70 -56.64 -45.13
C PHE A 19 76.20 -56.33 -43.74
N LYS A 20 76.08 -55.07 -43.32
CA LYS A 20 76.36 -54.66 -41.94
C LYS A 20 75.04 -54.38 -41.25
N THR A 21 74.75 -55.15 -40.20
CA THR A 21 73.56 -54.95 -39.38
C THR A 21 73.89 -54.03 -38.21
N SER A 22 73.07 -53.00 -38.02
CA SER A 22 73.08 -52.18 -36.81
C SER A 22 71.74 -52.33 -36.10
N GLU A 23 71.78 -52.73 -34.84
CA GLU A 23 70.60 -52.79 -33.98
C GLU A 23 70.38 -51.42 -33.34
N PHE A 24 69.14 -50.94 -33.36
CA PHE A 24 68.76 -49.73 -32.64
C PHE A 24 67.36 -49.90 -32.05
N THR A 25 67.17 -49.41 -30.84
CA THR A 25 65.89 -49.43 -30.15
C THR A 25 65.23 -48.06 -30.25
N VAL A 26 64.04 -48.01 -30.83
CA VAL A 26 63.23 -46.78 -30.81
C VAL A 26 62.45 -46.76 -29.51
N LEU A 27 62.83 -45.85 -28.60
CA LEU A 27 62.15 -45.67 -27.32
C LEU A 27 60.65 -45.39 -27.53
N PRO A 28 59.77 -45.89 -26.65
CA PRO A 28 58.35 -45.60 -26.74
C PRO A 28 58.14 -44.07 -26.68
N PRO A 29 57.18 -43.55 -27.48
CA PRO A 29 56.87 -42.14 -27.47
C PRO A 29 56.60 -41.65 -26.05
N TRP A 30 57.11 -40.46 -25.73
CA TRP A 30 57.05 -39.87 -24.38
C TRP A 30 55.63 -39.84 -23.79
N TYR A 31 54.58 -39.72 -24.63
CA TYR A 31 53.18 -39.71 -24.22
C TYR A 31 52.62 -41.05 -23.70
N LEU A 32 53.30 -42.18 -23.95
CA LEU A 32 52.95 -43.51 -23.43
C LEU A 32 53.72 -43.90 -22.16
N SER A 33 54.65 -43.06 -21.72
CA SER A 33 55.45 -43.28 -20.51
C SER A 33 54.56 -43.43 -19.26
N PHE A 34 55.02 -44.20 -18.27
CA PHE A 34 54.32 -44.39 -16.99
C PHE A 34 54.01 -43.06 -16.29
N TRP A 35 54.94 -42.10 -16.35
CA TRP A 35 54.73 -40.75 -15.80
C TRP A 35 53.58 -40.00 -16.48
N MET A 36 53.42 -40.15 -17.80
CA MET A 36 52.33 -39.53 -18.55
C MET A 36 50.96 -40.13 -18.22
N LYS A 37 50.89 -41.44 -17.97
CA LYS A 37 49.64 -42.08 -17.49
C LYS A 37 49.21 -41.51 -16.13
N GLY A 38 50.17 -41.23 -15.23
CA GLY A 38 49.91 -40.53 -13.98
C GLY A 38 49.35 -39.12 -14.19
N ILE A 39 49.91 -38.37 -15.14
CA ILE A 39 49.42 -37.04 -15.51
C ILE A 39 47.99 -37.09 -16.05
N TYR A 40 47.68 -38.05 -16.94
CA TYR A 40 46.30 -38.21 -17.46
C TYR A 40 45.31 -38.57 -16.35
N MET A 41 45.69 -39.46 -15.43
CA MET A 41 44.86 -39.78 -14.26
C MET A 41 44.62 -38.55 -13.37
N LEU A 42 45.66 -37.74 -13.14
CA LEU A 42 45.55 -36.51 -12.36
C LEU A 42 44.64 -35.50 -13.05
N LEU A 43 44.77 -35.30 -14.36
CA LEU A 43 43.90 -34.42 -15.14
C LEU A 43 42.44 -34.90 -15.12
N PHE A 44 42.21 -36.20 -15.22
CA PHE A 44 40.87 -36.77 -15.12
C PHE A 44 40.24 -36.54 -13.74
N ILE A 45 40.98 -36.84 -12.65
CA ILE A 45 40.53 -36.59 -11.28
C ILE A 45 40.27 -35.10 -11.04
N SER A 46 41.15 -34.24 -11.54
CA SER A 46 40.99 -32.78 -11.49
C SER A 46 39.72 -32.34 -12.23
N GLY A 47 39.47 -32.86 -13.43
CA GLY A 47 38.27 -32.57 -14.22
C GLY A 47 36.98 -32.98 -13.49
N VAL A 48 36.94 -34.19 -12.96
CA VAL A 48 35.81 -34.69 -12.15
C VAL A 48 35.61 -33.82 -10.90
N GLY A 49 36.69 -33.46 -10.21
CA GLY A 49 36.67 -32.57 -9.05
C GLY A 49 36.09 -31.19 -9.38
N LEU A 50 36.51 -30.59 -10.50
CA LEU A 50 35.99 -29.30 -10.97
C LEU A 50 34.50 -29.38 -11.31
N ILE A 51 34.04 -30.43 -11.99
CA ILE A 51 32.62 -30.65 -12.29
C ILE A 51 31.81 -30.79 -11.00
N PHE A 52 32.30 -31.57 -10.04
CA PHE A 52 31.63 -31.76 -8.75
C PHE A 52 31.54 -30.44 -7.97
N LEU A 53 32.62 -29.66 -7.91
CA LEU A 53 32.65 -28.34 -7.27
C LEU A 53 31.72 -27.34 -7.97
N TYR A 54 31.68 -27.34 -9.30
CA TYR A 54 30.78 -26.52 -10.10
C TYR A 54 29.32 -26.84 -9.80
N ASN A 55 28.94 -28.12 -9.85
CA ASN A 55 27.58 -28.57 -9.51
C ASN A 55 27.20 -28.21 -8.08
N ARG A 56 28.11 -28.42 -7.11
CA ARG A 56 27.86 -28.07 -5.70
C ARG A 56 27.65 -26.56 -5.52
N ARG A 57 28.41 -25.72 -6.21
CA ARG A 57 28.21 -24.25 -6.19
C ARG A 57 26.90 -23.85 -6.84
N ARG A 58 26.53 -24.48 -7.95
CA ARG A 58 25.28 -24.22 -8.67
C ARG A 58 24.05 -24.55 -7.81
N LEU A 59 24.04 -25.71 -7.13
CA LEU A 59 22.92 -26.10 -6.26
C LEU A 59 22.69 -25.09 -5.13
N LYS A 60 23.75 -24.67 -4.42
CA LYS A 60 23.64 -23.69 -3.33
C LYS A 60 23.06 -22.36 -3.80
N LYS A 61 23.48 -21.87 -4.98
CA LYS A 61 22.92 -20.64 -5.56
C LYS A 61 21.42 -20.77 -5.85
N HIS A 62 20.99 -21.91 -6.41
CA HIS A 62 19.57 -22.14 -6.68
C HIS A 62 18.73 -22.19 -5.40
N GLN A 63 19.24 -22.82 -4.33
CA GLN A 63 18.57 -22.85 -3.03
C GLN A 63 18.38 -21.44 -2.46
N LEU A 64 19.44 -20.62 -2.45
CA LEU A 64 19.36 -19.24 -1.99
C LEU A 64 18.35 -18.40 -2.78
N ILE A 65 18.28 -18.58 -4.11
CA ILE A 65 17.32 -17.87 -4.95
C ILE A 65 15.89 -18.28 -4.61
N ILE A 66 15.63 -19.57 -4.38
CA ILE A 66 14.29 -20.08 -4.01
C ILE A 66 13.89 -19.53 -2.64
N GLU A 67 14.81 -19.57 -1.67
CA GLU A 67 14.58 -19.04 -0.32
C GLU A 67 14.28 -17.53 -0.34
N GLN A 68 15.09 -16.74 -1.05
CA GLN A 68 14.85 -15.31 -1.22
C GLN A 68 13.50 -15.00 -1.89
N LYS A 69 13.11 -15.80 -2.89
CA LYS A 69 11.79 -15.67 -3.53
C LYS A 69 10.66 -15.96 -2.54
N PHE A 70 10.80 -17.04 -1.78
CA PHE A 70 9.82 -17.43 -0.77
C PHE A 70 9.69 -16.37 0.33
N GLU A 71 10.81 -15.85 0.85
CA GLU A 71 10.80 -14.76 1.84
C GLU A 71 10.14 -13.49 1.29
N LYS A 72 10.46 -13.13 0.04
CA LYS A 72 9.87 -11.95 -0.60
C LYS A 72 8.36 -12.11 -0.77
N GLU A 73 7.90 -13.25 -1.26
CA GLU A 73 6.48 -13.56 -1.42
C GLU A 73 5.76 -13.55 -0.06
N HIS A 74 6.39 -14.12 0.98
CA HIS A 74 5.84 -14.12 2.33
C HIS A 74 5.71 -12.70 2.89
N LYS A 75 6.73 -11.85 2.72
CA LYS A 75 6.70 -10.44 3.11
C LYS A 75 5.62 -9.67 2.37
N GLU A 76 5.51 -9.84 1.05
CA GLU A 76 4.47 -9.20 0.25
C GLU A 76 3.06 -9.65 0.68
N ARG A 77 2.89 -10.93 1.03
CA ARG A 77 1.63 -11.45 1.56
C ARG A 77 1.26 -10.84 2.91
N ILE A 78 2.21 -10.73 3.84
CA ILE A 78 1.99 -10.09 5.14
C ILE A 78 1.59 -8.63 4.95
N VAL A 79 2.33 -7.88 4.13
CA VAL A 79 2.01 -6.47 3.84
C VAL A 79 0.62 -6.34 3.20
N ARG A 80 0.23 -7.26 2.31
CA ARG A 80 -1.10 -7.27 1.70
C ARG A 80 -2.20 -7.48 2.75
N LEU A 81 -2.05 -8.48 3.62
CA LEU A 81 -3.02 -8.79 4.67
C LEU A 81 -3.16 -7.65 5.66
N GLU A 82 -2.05 -7.01 6.04
CA GLU A 82 -2.09 -5.84 6.92
C GLU A 82 -2.83 -4.68 6.26
N ARG A 83 -2.58 -4.45 4.97
CA ARG A 83 -3.27 -3.40 4.21
C ARG A 83 -4.77 -3.65 4.09
N GLU A 84 -5.17 -4.90 3.88
CA GLU A 84 -6.58 -5.33 3.84
C GLU A 84 -7.25 -5.12 5.19
N ARG A 85 -6.60 -5.56 6.28
CA ARG A 85 -7.08 -5.34 7.65
C ARG A 85 -7.28 -3.85 7.98
N LEU A 86 -6.32 -3.01 7.62
CA LEU A 86 -6.41 -1.56 7.86
C LEU A 86 -7.55 -0.92 7.04
N MET A 87 -7.77 -1.38 5.81
CA MET A 87 -8.91 -0.92 5.00
C MET A 87 -10.25 -1.32 5.62
N ASP A 88 -10.36 -2.56 6.12
CA ASP A 88 -11.55 -3.03 6.82
C ASP A 88 -11.82 -2.22 8.09
N GLU A 89 -10.77 -1.88 8.84
CA GLU A 89 -10.87 -1.04 10.02
C GLU A 89 -11.37 0.38 9.69
N ILE A 90 -10.82 1.00 8.64
CA ILE A 90 -11.29 2.29 8.12
C ILE A 90 -12.77 2.22 7.71
N ASP A 91 -13.17 1.16 6.99
CA ASP A 91 -14.55 1.00 6.54
C ASP A 91 -15.52 0.75 7.69
N MET A 92 -15.10 0.04 8.73
CA MET A 92 -15.87 -0.11 9.97
C MET A 92 -16.05 1.22 10.69
N LYS A 93 -14.99 2.01 10.83
CA LYS A 93 -15.04 3.36 11.42
C LYS A 93 -15.95 4.28 10.62
N ARG A 94 -15.89 4.26 9.29
CA ARG A 94 -16.79 5.01 8.41
C ARG A 94 -18.26 4.66 8.62
N LYS A 95 -18.58 3.36 8.73
CA LYS A 95 -19.94 2.90 9.02
C LYS A 95 -20.42 3.40 10.40
N GLU A 96 -19.56 3.35 11.40
CA GLU A 96 -19.87 3.86 12.75
C GLU A 96 -20.15 5.37 12.73
N LEU A 97 -19.30 6.15 12.06
CA LEU A 97 -19.52 7.59 11.90
C LEU A 97 -20.83 7.90 11.17
N ALA A 98 -21.14 7.16 10.09
CA ALA A 98 -22.38 7.34 9.35
C ALA A 98 -23.61 7.03 10.22
N ASN A 99 -23.58 5.92 10.97
CA ASN A 99 -24.68 5.52 11.85
C ASN A 99 -24.92 6.53 12.97
N THR A 100 -23.85 6.95 13.66
CA THR A 100 -23.94 7.94 14.74
C THR A 100 -24.45 9.29 14.24
N THR A 101 -23.97 9.75 13.08
CA THR A 101 -24.44 10.97 12.43
C THR A 101 -25.92 10.88 12.04
N MET A 102 -26.35 9.74 11.47
CA MET A 102 -27.74 9.51 11.08
C MET A 102 -28.68 9.50 12.28
N MET A 103 -28.29 8.82 13.38
CA MET A 103 -29.07 8.80 14.61
C MET A 103 -29.24 10.21 15.20
N ALA A 104 -28.16 11.01 15.23
CA ALA A 104 -28.21 12.40 15.68
C ALA A 104 -29.12 13.26 14.79
N ALA A 105 -28.99 13.12 13.46
CA ALA A 105 -29.86 13.82 12.51
C ALA A 105 -31.33 13.47 12.74
N LYS A 106 -31.67 12.18 12.91
CA LYS A 106 -33.05 11.74 13.11
C LYS A 106 -33.64 12.24 14.42
N LYS A 107 -32.85 12.18 15.50
CA LYS A 107 -33.23 12.76 16.80
C LYS A 107 -33.56 14.25 16.67
N ASN A 108 -32.69 15.01 16.00
CA ASN A 108 -32.89 16.45 15.83
C ASN A 108 -34.06 16.79 14.89
N GLU A 109 -34.30 15.97 13.86
CA GLU A 109 -35.47 16.11 13.00
C GLU A 109 -36.77 16.00 13.80
N VAL A 110 -36.91 14.96 14.65
CA VAL A 110 -38.10 14.79 15.52
C VAL A 110 -38.24 15.95 16.49
N LEU A 111 -37.15 16.43 17.08
CA LEU A 111 -37.18 17.59 17.98
C LEU A 111 -37.64 18.87 17.26
N MET A 112 -37.19 19.08 16.02
CA MET A 112 -37.64 20.20 15.18
C MET A 112 -39.10 20.06 14.75
N GLU A 113 -39.58 18.86 14.48
CA GLU A 113 -40.98 18.59 14.16
C GLU A 113 -41.87 18.94 15.36
N ILE A 114 -41.53 18.47 16.56
CA ILE A 114 -42.20 18.84 17.82
C ILE A 114 -42.18 20.36 18.01
N GLN A 115 -41.03 21.00 17.73
CA GLN A 115 -40.90 22.46 17.79
C GLN A 115 -41.86 23.16 16.81
N GLY A 116 -42.02 22.61 15.61
CA GLY A 116 -42.94 23.09 14.58
C GLY A 116 -44.40 23.00 15.02
N GLU A 117 -44.83 21.85 15.54
CA GLU A 117 -46.19 21.64 16.04
C GLU A 117 -46.51 22.56 17.23
N LEU A 118 -45.59 22.69 18.19
CA LEU A 118 -45.75 23.60 19.33
C LEU A 118 -45.91 25.07 18.89
N ASN A 119 -45.26 25.48 17.80
CA ASN A 119 -45.40 26.82 17.26
C ASN A 119 -46.77 27.06 16.59
N LYS A 120 -47.40 26.02 16.01
CA LYS A 120 -48.75 26.14 15.41
C LYS A 120 -49.81 26.38 16.47
N ASP A 121 -49.68 25.75 17.64
CA ASP A 121 -50.58 25.92 18.78
C ASP A 121 -50.17 27.03 19.75
N LYS A 122 -49.27 27.93 19.35
CA LYS A 122 -48.73 29.02 20.19
C LYS A 122 -49.80 29.91 20.82
N ALA A 123 -50.95 30.10 20.16
CA ALA A 123 -52.07 30.88 20.69
C ALA A 123 -52.85 30.18 21.81
N LYS A 124 -52.73 28.85 21.94
CA LYS A 124 -53.44 28.03 22.95
C LYS A 124 -52.57 27.73 24.17
N ILE A 125 -51.26 27.94 24.07
CA ILE A 125 -50.28 27.59 25.10
C ILE A 125 -49.81 28.87 25.81
N ASN A 126 -49.70 28.82 27.12
CA ASN A 126 -49.09 29.90 27.91
C ASN A 126 -47.69 30.23 27.39
N GLU A 127 -47.44 31.50 27.06
CA GLU A 127 -46.20 31.96 26.42
C GLU A 127 -44.93 31.61 27.21
N TYR A 128 -44.98 31.69 28.54
CA TYR A 128 -43.85 31.34 29.40
C TYR A 128 -43.55 29.84 29.33
N ARG A 129 -44.58 28.98 29.40
CA ARG A 129 -44.41 27.53 29.26
C ARG A 129 -43.90 27.15 27.87
N LEU A 130 -44.42 27.77 26.83
CA LEU A 130 -43.94 27.56 25.47
C LEU A 130 -42.46 27.93 25.35
N LYS A 131 -42.07 29.13 25.80
CA LYS A 131 -40.68 29.58 25.77
C LYS A 131 -39.74 28.64 26.53
N HIS A 132 -40.18 28.13 27.69
CA HIS A 132 -39.40 27.18 28.48
C HIS A 132 -39.21 25.83 27.76
N ILE A 133 -40.25 25.27 27.14
CA ILE A 133 -40.16 24.04 26.34
C ILE A 133 -39.26 24.25 25.12
N MET A 134 -39.42 25.37 24.41
CA MET A 134 -38.60 25.73 23.25
C MET A 134 -37.12 25.85 23.61
N ASN A 135 -36.80 26.41 24.78
CA ASN A 135 -35.41 26.48 25.26
C ASN A 135 -34.83 25.11 25.56
N LYS A 136 -35.61 24.18 26.15
CA LYS A 136 -35.16 22.80 26.37
C LYS A 136 -34.90 22.06 25.05
N ILE A 137 -35.79 22.19 24.08
CA ILE A 137 -35.63 21.59 22.74
C ILE A 137 -34.39 22.17 22.05
N ASN A 138 -34.23 23.50 22.03
CA ASN A 138 -33.08 24.16 21.43
C ASN A 138 -31.76 23.77 22.11
N GLY A 139 -31.78 23.52 23.42
CA GLY A 139 -30.63 23.02 24.18
C GLY A 139 -30.28 21.59 23.79
N ALA A 140 -31.28 20.71 23.67
CA ALA A 140 -31.08 19.31 23.28
C ALA A 140 -30.53 19.17 21.85
N VAL A 141 -31.03 19.96 20.90
CA VAL A 141 -30.56 19.96 19.49
C VAL A 141 -29.14 20.49 19.35
N LYS A 142 -28.71 21.41 20.23
CA LYS A 142 -27.38 22.04 20.20
C LYS A 142 -26.40 21.40 21.19
N SER A 143 -26.67 20.18 21.65
CA SER A 143 -25.82 19.50 22.63
C SER A 143 -24.35 19.51 22.18
N LYS A 144 -23.47 20.05 23.03
CA LYS A 144 -22.02 20.10 22.78
C LYS A 144 -21.42 18.69 22.72
N ASP A 145 -21.97 17.77 23.51
CA ASP A 145 -21.47 16.41 23.65
C ASP A 145 -21.60 15.63 22.32
N GLU A 146 -22.70 15.81 21.59
CA GLU A 146 -22.91 15.17 20.28
C GLU A 146 -21.91 15.67 19.23
N TRP A 147 -21.58 16.96 19.27
CA TRP A 147 -20.56 17.52 18.38
C TRP A 147 -19.17 16.96 18.71
N GLN A 148 -18.83 16.84 19.99
CA GLN A 148 -17.52 16.35 20.40
C GLN A 148 -17.31 14.87 20.03
N VAL A 149 -18.36 14.05 20.15
CA VAL A 149 -18.35 12.65 19.68
C VAL A 149 -18.17 12.60 18.16
N PHE A 150 -18.92 13.42 17.42
CA PHE A 150 -18.76 13.51 15.96
C PHE A 150 -17.34 13.93 15.57
N GLU A 151 -16.79 14.97 16.21
CA GLU A 151 -15.48 15.53 15.88
C GLU A 151 -14.37 14.50 16.12
N THR A 152 -14.46 13.75 17.22
CA THR A 152 -13.53 12.65 17.53
C THR A 152 -13.59 11.59 16.44
N ASN A 153 -14.78 11.08 16.14
CA ASN A 153 -14.96 10.03 15.14
C ASN A 153 -14.60 10.48 13.72
N PHE A 154 -14.82 11.75 13.40
CA PHE A 154 -14.45 12.33 12.11
C PHE A 154 -12.93 12.42 11.96
N ASN A 155 -12.21 12.86 13.00
CA ASN A 155 -10.75 12.97 12.99
C ASN A 155 -10.05 11.61 12.92
N GLU A 156 -10.64 10.55 13.46
CA GLU A 156 -10.11 9.18 13.31
C GLU A 156 -10.12 8.69 11.85
N ILE A 157 -11.03 9.20 11.00
CA ILE A 157 -11.15 8.80 9.59
C ILE A 157 -10.48 9.81 8.66
N HIS A 158 -10.50 11.09 9.03
CA HIS A 158 -10.00 12.22 8.26
C HIS A 158 -8.93 12.94 9.07
N GLU A 159 -7.78 12.27 9.24
CA GLU A 159 -6.62 12.86 9.89
C GLU A 159 -6.27 14.21 9.23
N ASP A 160 -5.88 15.18 10.08
CA ASP A 160 -5.44 16.52 9.70
C ASP A 160 -6.45 17.40 8.92
N PHE A 161 -7.68 16.96 8.63
CA PHE A 161 -8.65 17.76 7.86
C PHE A 161 -8.89 19.17 8.45
N PHE A 162 -9.17 19.28 9.75
CA PHE A 162 -9.40 20.59 10.37
C PHE A 162 -8.15 21.45 10.39
N LYS A 163 -6.98 20.82 10.53
CA LYS A 163 -5.68 21.48 10.51
C LYS A 163 -5.41 22.05 9.12
N ASP A 164 -5.53 21.24 8.07
CA ASP A 164 -5.31 21.68 6.69
C ASP A 164 -6.29 22.78 6.26
N VAL A 165 -7.56 22.68 6.67
CA VAL A 165 -8.57 23.70 6.40
C VAL A 165 -8.27 25.00 7.14
N LEU A 166 -7.80 24.94 8.39
CA LEU A 166 -7.42 26.13 9.17
C LEU A 166 -6.11 26.75 8.67
N ASP A 167 -5.14 25.93 8.27
CA ASP A 167 -3.87 26.39 7.70
C ASP A 167 -4.12 27.15 6.39
N ALA A 168 -5.03 26.65 5.55
CA ALA A 168 -5.44 27.33 4.31
C ALA A 168 -6.38 28.53 4.56
N TYR A 169 -7.25 28.46 5.56
CA TYR A 169 -8.28 29.46 5.84
C TYR A 169 -8.41 29.77 7.36
N PRO A 170 -7.48 30.56 7.92
CA PRO A 170 -7.41 30.81 9.37
C PRO A 170 -8.61 31.56 9.96
N ASN A 171 -9.37 32.28 9.12
CA ASN A 171 -10.51 33.10 9.54
C ASN A 171 -11.82 32.31 9.71
N LEU A 172 -11.78 30.97 9.55
CA LEU A 172 -12.95 30.11 9.72
C LEU A 172 -13.28 29.91 11.20
N THR A 173 -14.56 30.01 11.53
CA THR A 173 -15.06 29.77 12.89
C THR A 173 -15.31 28.27 13.11
N SER A 174 -15.45 27.82 14.35
CA SER A 174 -15.81 26.42 14.66
C SER A 174 -17.11 25.97 13.98
N LYS A 175 -18.08 26.88 13.77
CA LYS A 175 -19.30 26.57 13.02
C LYS A 175 -19.05 26.38 11.53
N ASP A 176 -18.07 27.11 10.97
CA ASP A 176 -17.66 26.96 9.57
C ASP A 176 -16.94 25.63 9.38
N LEU A 177 -16.04 25.26 10.29
CA LEU A 177 -15.36 23.96 10.29
C LEU A 177 -16.35 22.80 10.40
N LYS A 178 -17.34 22.92 11.29
CA LYS A 178 -18.45 21.98 11.41
C LYS A 178 -19.25 21.83 10.11
N LEU A 179 -19.50 22.93 9.41
CA LEU A 179 -20.13 22.84 8.09
C LEU A 179 -19.20 22.16 7.07
N CYS A 180 -17.90 22.46 7.09
CA CYS A 180 -16.92 21.85 6.18
C CYS A 180 -16.85 20.33 6.36
N SER A 181 -16.84 19.82 7.59
CA SER A 181 -16.81 18.38 7.85
C SER A 181 -18.05 17.68 7.29
N TYR A 182 -19.24 18.25 7.46
CA TYR A 182 -20.46 17.69 6.87
C TYR A 182 -20.46 17.72 5.33
N LEU A 183 -19.90 18.78 4.74
CA LEU A 183 -19.73 18.87 3.29
C LEU A 183 -18.70 17.86 2.78
N ARG A 184 -17.62 17.62 3.53
CA ARG A 184 -16.60 16.61 3.21
C ARG A 184 -17.18 15.19 3.22
N MET A 185 -18.14 14.93 4.10
CA MET A 185 -18.96 13.71 4.13
C MET A 185 -20.02 13.65 3.02
N ASN A 186 -20.03 14.61 2.09
CA ASN A 186 -20.96 14.70 0.98
C ASN A 186 -22.45 14.77 1.40
N LEU A 187 -22.75 15.35 2.57
CA LEU A 187 -24.12 15.53 3.03
C LEU A 187 -24.82 16.67 2.27
N THR A 188 -26.11 16.47 2.00
CA THR A 188 -26.97 17.49 1.39
C THR A 188 -27.39 18.56 2.39
N SER A 189 -27.77 19.75 1.93
CA SER A 189 -28.27 20.80 2.84
C SER A 189 -29.49 20.38 3.67
N LYS A 190 -30.27 19.39 3.19
CA LYS A 190 -31.40 18.81 3.92
C LYS A 190 -30.93 17.96 5.10
N GLU A 191 -29.90 17.16 4.91
CA GLU A 191 -29.31 16.30 5.96
C GLU A 191 -28.49 17.12 6.97
N ILE A 192 -27.86 18.21 6.52
CA ILE A 192 -27.06 19.10 7.39
C ILE A 192 -27.95 19.92 8.33
N ALA A 193 -29.14 20.32 7.88
CA ALA A 193 -30.07 21.15 8.66
C ALA A 193 -30.33 20.64 10.08
N PRO A 194 -30.77 19.37 10.29
CA PRO A 194 -31.00 18.84 11.63
C PRO A 194 -29.71 18.74 12.45
N LEU A 195 -28.57 18.40 11.84
CA LEU A 195 -27.27 18.30 12.52
C LEU A 195 -26.77 19.66 13.04
N MET A 196 -27.13 20.73 12.34
CA MET A 196 -26.76 22.10 12.70
C MET A 196 -27.81 22.82 13.55
N GLY A 197 -28.98 22.22 13.75
CA GLY A 197 -30.04 22.85 14.52
C GLY A 197 -30.65 24.09 13.84
N ILE A 198 -30.63 24.15 12.50
CA ILE A 198 -31.09 25.29 11.70
C ILE A 198 -31.92 24.83 10.50
N SER A 199 -32.64 25.74 9.86
CA SER A 199 -33.38 25.42 8.64
C SER A 199 -32.46 25.14 7.45
N VAL A 200 -32.97 24.43 6.44
CA VAL A 200 -32.26 24.20 5.16
C VAL A 200 -31.81 25.53 4.53
N ARG A 201 -32.67 26.55 4.56
CA ARG A 201 -32.35 27.92 4.12
C ARG A 201 -31.19 28.51 4.92
N GLY A 202 -31.15 28.25 6.23
CA GLY A 202 -30.04 28.63 7.10
C GLY A 202 -28.72 27.99 6.67
N VAL A 203 -28.74 26.70 6.33
CA VAL A 203 -27.55 25.99 5.80
C VAL A 203 -27.10 26.59 4.47
N GLU A 204 -28.01 26.89 3.55
CA GLU A 204 -27.67 27.52 2.26
C GLU A 204 -26.99 28.89 2.44
N VAL A 205 -27.51 29.73 3.34
CA VAL A 205 -26.91 31.02 3.68
C VAL A 205 -25.53 30.80 4.32
N HIS A 206 -25.36 29.79 5.17
CA HIS A 206 -24.07 29.44 5.75
C HIS A 206 -23.08 28.99 4.68
N ARG A 207 -23.48 28.13 3.74
CA ARG A 207 -22.67 27.70 2.58
C ARG A 207 -22.26 28.88 1.70
N TYR A 208 -23.15 29.84 1.48
CA TYR A 208 -22.83 31.06 0.74
C TYR A 208 -21.74 31.88 1.45
N ARG A 209 -21.88 32.10 2.76
CA ARG A 209 -20.89 32.82 3.57
C ARG A 209 -19.55 32.08 3.60
N LEU A 210 -19.59 30.76 3.74
CA LEU A 210 -18.40 29.91 3.73
C LEU A 210 -17.64 30.05 2.41
N ARG A 211 -18.36 29.99 1.28
CA ARG A 211 -17.77 30.22 -0.06
C ARG A 211 -17.06 31.57 -0.15
N LYS A 212 -17.68 32.63 0.39
CA LYS A 212 -17.08 33.97 0.43
C LYS A 212 -15.85 34.07 1.33
N LYS A 213 -15.83 33.37 2.46
CA LYS A 213 -14.65 33.30 3.35
C LYS A 213 -13.48 32.53 2.73
N MET A 214 -13.78 31.54 1.88
CA MET A 214 -12.78 30.74 1.17
C MET A 214 -12.37 31.32 -0.20
N ASP A 215 -12.92 32.48 -0.55
CA ASP A 215 -12.70 33.17 -1.83
C ASP A 215 -12.91 32.29 -3.08
N LEU A 216 -13.93 31.44 -3.04
CA LEU A 216 -14.23 30.53 -4.15
C LEU A 216 -15.18 31.19 -5.15
N ASP A 217 -14.96 30.88 -6.43
CA ASP A 217 -15.82 31.38 -7.50
C ASP A 217 -17.25 30.81 -7.39
N LYS A 218 -18.22 31.55 -7.94
CA LYS A 218 -19.63 31.15 -7.93
C LYS A 218 -19.88 29.86 -8.72
N THR A 219 -19.08 29.59 -9.74
CA THR A 219 -19.22 28.39 -10.57
C THR A 219 -18.67 27.15 -9.89
N GLU A 220 -17.82 27.31 -8.87
CA GLU A 220 -17.22 26.19 -8.16
C GLU A 220 -18.16 25.61 -7.10
N ASN A 221 -18.33 24.28 -7.16
CA ASN A 221 -19.09 23.56 -6.17
C ASN A 221 -18.25 23.41 -4.88
N LEU A 222 -18.67 24.10 -3.82
CA LEU A 222 -18.00 24.09 -2.51
C LEU A 222 -17.77 22.67 -1.96
N THR A 223 -18.72 21.73 -2.16
CA THR A 223 -18.56 20.35 -1.70
C THR A 223 -17.44 19.66 -2.48
N ASN A 224 -17.45 19.76 -3.81
CA ASN A 224 -16.41 19.14 -4.64
C ASN A 224 -15.03 19.74 -4.37
N PHE A 225 -14.97 21.05 -4.16
CA PHE A 225 -13.74 21.73 -3.77
C PHE A 225 -13.16 21.16 -2.47
N LEU A 226 -14.00 21.07 -1.42
CA LEU A 226 -13.59 20.51 -0.13
C LEU A 226 -13.20 19.04 -0.22
N ILE A 227 -13.83 18.25 -1.08
CA ILE A 227 -13.54 16.82 -1.24
C ILE A 227 -12.23 16.56 -2.02
N LYS A 228 -11.87 17.48 -2.91
CA LYS A 228 -10.72 17.35 -3.80
C LYS A 228 -9.46 17.97 -3.19
N LYS A 229 -9.59 19.10 -2.49
CA LYS A 229 -8.46 19.87 -1.96
C LYS A 229 -8.01 19.39 -0.58
N PHE A 230 -8.97 18.95 0.23
CA PHE A 230 -8.81 18.36 1.57
C PHE A 230 -9.48 16.99 1.55
#